data_AF-A0A955Q2T3-F1
#
_entry.id   AF-A0A955Q2T3-F1
#
_cell.length_a   1.000
_cell.length_b   1.000
_cell.length_c   1.000
_cell.angle_alpha   90.00
_cell.angle_beta   90.00
_cell.angle_gamma   90.00
#
_symmetry.space_group_name_H-M   'P 1'
#
loop_
_entity.id
_entity.type
_entity.pdbx_description
1 polymer ?
#
loop_
_entity_poly.entity_id
_entity_poly.type
_entity_poly.pdbx_seq_one_letter_code
_entity_poly.pdbx_strand_id
1 'polypeptide(L)'
;MIVNIVNCYLTLSLELGSVPAMARLPAEDAGAWNFRDIPRGLMQRVKMAAAYEGKTVKQWLMDVSRERLAEMEKKGILPKGRN
;
A
#
# COMPACT_ATOMS: atom_id res chain seq x y z
N MET A 1 6.48 9.18 23.74
CA MET A 1 5.28 9.89 23.26
C MET A 1 4.84 9.25 21.96
N ILE A 2 4.04 8.20 22.09
CA ILE A 2 3.58 7.33 21.00
C ILE A 2 2.16 7.80 20.68
N VAL A 3 1.93 8.47 19.55
CA VAL A 3 0.56 8.78 19.12
C VAL A 3 0.47 8.81 17.58
N ASN A 4 -0.52 8.06 17.08
CA ASN A 4 -1.12 8.09 15.73
C ASN A 4 -0.40 7.40 14.56
N ILE A 5 -0.21 6.09 14.71
CA ILE A 5 -0.22 5.17 13.57
C ILE A 5 -1.69 4.99 13.14
N VAL A 6 -2.05 5.59 12.00
CA VAL A 6 -3.18 5.16 11.16
C VAL A 6 -4.58 5.27 11.80
N ASN A 7 -5.01 6.48 12.15
CA ASN A 7 -6.46 6.77 12.26
C ASN A 7 -7.00 7.27 10.91
N CYS A 8 -7.02 6.37 9.93
CA CYS A 8 -7.83 6.51 8.71
C CYS A 8 -8.65 5.24 8.44
N TYR A 9 -8.63 4.28 9.37
CA TYR A 9 -9.33 3.00 9.29
C TYR A 9 -10.50 2.87 10.30
N LEU A 10 -10.66 3.77 11.27
CA LEU A 10 -11.60 3.53 12.38
C LEU A 10 -13.02 4.07 12.21
N THR A 11 -13.29 4.93 11.22
CA THR A 11 -14.64 5.52 11.06
C THR A 11 -15.50 4.80 10.02
N LEU A 12 -14.96 3.84 9.26
CA LEU A 12 -15.72 3.08 8.25
C LEU A 12 -15.87 1.58 8.56
N SER A 13 -15.26 1.09 9.64
CA SER A 13 -15.29 -0.34 10.00
C SER A 13 -16.22 -0.69 11.18
N LEU A 14 -16.96 0.28 11.73
CA LEU A 14 -17.93 0.03 12.80
C LEU A 14 -19.30 -0.46 12.30
N GLU A 15 -19.54 -0.52 10.98
CA GLU A 15 -20.83 -0.95 10.43
C GLU A 15 -20.85 -2.35 9.79
N LEU A 16 -19.71 -3.04 9.65
CA LEU A 16 -19.69 -4.36 9.02
C LEU A 16 -18.88 -5.36 9.84
N GLY A 17 -19.58 -6.38 10.31
CA GLY A 17 -19.18 -7.29 11.37
C GLY A 17 -17.86 -8.03 11.16
N SER A 18 -17.19 -8.26 12.29
CA SER A 18 -16.33 -9.40 12.63
C SER A 18 -15.68 -10.13 11.44
N VAL A 19 -14.57 -9.60 10.94
CA VAL A 19 -13.61 -10.40 10.16
C VAL A 19 -12.71 -11.15 11.14
N PRO A 20 -12.56 -12.48 11.06
CA PRO A 20 -11.72 -13.23 11.99
C PRO A 20 -10.27 -12.77 11.89
N ALA A 21 -9.64 -12.57 13.04
CA ALA A 21 -8.25 -12.17 13.18
C ALA A 21 -7.34 -13.27 12.60
N MET A 22 -6.97 -13.12 11.33
CA MET A 22 -5.97 -13.96 10.68
C MET A 22 -4.62 -13.68 11.37
N ALA A 23 -4.09 -14.66 12.09
CA ALA A 23 -2.76 -14.60 12.67
C ALA A 23 -1.75 -14.32 11.54
N ARG A 24 -1.16 -13.12 11.54
CA ARG A 24 -0.13 -12.74 10.57
C ARG A 24 1.11 -13.58 10.88
N LEU A 25 1.40 -14.59 10.05
CA LEU A 25 2.73 -15.19 10.02
C LEU A 25 3.73 -14.06 9.73
N PRO A 26 4.85 -13.95 10.47
CA PRO A 26 5.89 -13.00 10.11
C PRO A 26 6.40 -13.41 8.73
N ALA A 27 6.22 -12.54 7.74
CA ALA A 27 6.93 -12.71 6.49
C ALA A 27 8.40 -12.41 6.81
N GLU A 28 9.22 -13.46 6.84
CA GLU A 28 10.61 -13.47 7.31
C GLU A 28 11.49 -12.42 6.60
N ASP A 29 11.03 -11.86 5.47
CA ASP A 29 11.71 -10.84 4.66
C ASP A 29 10.87 -9.57 4.37
N ALA A 30 9.81 -9.31 5.14
CA ALA A 30 8.94 -8.16 4.89
C ALA A 30 9.50 -6.84 5.46
N GLY A 31 9.90 -5.93 4.58
CA GLY A 31 10.19 -4.54 4.91
C GLY A 31 8.93 -3.69 5.13
N ALA A 32 9.02 -2.67 5.99
CA ALA A 32 7.96 -1.69 6.22
C ALA A 32 8.29 -0.36 5.54
N TRP A 33 7.33 0.19 4.79
CA TRP A 33 7.46 1.53 4.18
C TRP A 33 6.70 2.56 5.00
N ASN A 34 7.41 3.61 5.42
CA ASN A 34 6.84 4.73 6.15
C ASN A 34 6.89 5.99 5.28
N PHE A 35 5.76 6.32 4.66
CA PHE A 35 5.60 7.56 3.90
C PHE A 35 5.28 8.73 4.84
N ARG A 36 6.04 9.82 4.76
CA ARG A 36 5.82 11.06 5.53
C ARG A 36 5.65 12.24 4.58
N ASP A 37 5.02 13.30 5.08
CA ASP A 37 4.86 14.59 4.38
C ASP A 37 4.23 14.50 2.99
N ILE A 38 3.37 13.49 2.77
CA ILE A 38 2.65 13.31 1.52
C ILE A 38 1.62 14.42 1.35
N PRO A 39 1.64 15.17 0.22
CA PRO A 39 0.65 16.21 -0.04
C PRO A 39 -0.78 15.66 0.05
N ARG A 40 -1.65 16.36 0.79
CA ARG A 40 -3.03 15.88 1.04
C ARG A 40 -3.80 15.60 -0.25
N GLY A 41 -3.64 16.46 -1.26
CA GLY A 41 -4.28 16.26 -2.57
C GLY A 41 -3.82 14.99 -3.27
N LEU A 42 -2.53 14.63 -3.15
CA LEU A 42 -2.01 13.37 -3.72
C LEU A 42 -2.63 12.16 -2.99
N MET A 43 -2.69 12.20 -1.67
CA MET A 43 -3.29 11.13 -0.88
C MET A 43 -4.76 10.89 -1.25
N GLN A 44 -5.54 11.95 -1.45
CA GLN A 44 -6.95 11.84 -1.85
C GLN A 44 -7.09 11.17 -3.23
N ARG A 45 -6.29 11.60 -4.21
CA ARG A 45 -6.32 11.02 -5.57
C ARG A 45 -5.93 9.55 -5.57
N VAL A 46 -4.93 9.17 -4.79
CA VAL A 46 -4.52 7.76 -4.65
C VAL A 46 -5.64 6.92 -4.03
N LYS A 47 -6.33 7.43 -2.99
CA LYS A 47 -7.48 6.74 -2.41
C LYS A 47 -8.61 6.56 -3.42
N MET A 48 -8.91 7.58 -4.22
CA MET A 48 -9.92 7.50 -5.28
C MET A 48 -9.55 6.47 -6.35
N ALA A 49 -8.30 6.47 -6.82
CA ALA A 49 -7.82 5.50 -7.80
C ALA A 49 -7.90 4.06 -7.28
N ALA A 50 -7.46 3.84 -6.04
CA ALA A 50 -7.57 2.54 -5.39
C ALA A 50 -9.03 2.08 -5.25
N ALA A 51 -9.94 2.98 -4.84
CA ALA A 51 -11.36 2.68 -4.72
C ALA A 51 -12.00 2.37 -6.08
N TYR A 52 -11.66 3.11 -7.13
CA TYR A 52 -12.13 2.86 -8.50
C TYR A 52 -11.74 1.46 -9.00
N GLU A 53 -10.54 0.99 -8.66
CA GLU A 53 -10.07 -0.37 -8.99
C GLU A 53 -10.55 -1.44 -7.99
N GLY A 54 -11.34 -1.10 -6.97
CA GLY A 54 -11.77 -2.05 -5.94
C GLY A 54 -10.64 -2.61 -5.07
N LYS A 55 -9.52 -1.86 -4.93
CA LYS A 55 -8.31 -2.28 -4.22
C LYS A 55 -8.08 -1.46 -2.95
N THR A 56 -7.31 -2.03 -2.03
CA THR A 56 -6.71 -1.23 -0.94
C THR A 56 -5.62 -0.33 -1.49
N VAL A 57 -5.36 0.83 -0.84
CA VAL A 57 -4.26 1.73 -1.21
C VAL A 57 -2.91 1.00 -1.22
N LYS A 58 -2.69 0.09 -0.26
CA LYS A 58 -1.47 -0.74 -0.21
C LYS A 58 -1.34 -1.59 -1.48
N GLN A 59 -2.37 -2.34 -1.82
CA GLN A 59 -2.33 -3.21 -3.00
C GLN A 59 -2.14 -2.40 -4.28
N TRP A 60 -2.87 -1.29 -4.41
CA TRP A 60 -2.76 -0.39 -5.54
C TRP A 60 -1.33 0.15 -5.72
N LEU A 61 -0.70 0.64 -4.64
CA LEU A 61 0.69 1.11 -4.67
C LEU A 61 1.68 -0.01 -5.03
N MET A 62 1.45 -1.24 -4.57
CA MET A 62 2.30 -2.38 -4.92
C MET A 62 2.20 -2.74 -6.40
N ASP A 63 0.99 -2.69 -6.97
CA ASP A 63 0.76 -2.95 -8.40
C ASP A 63 1.46 -1.89 -9.26
N VAL A 64 1.23 -0.60 -8.96
CA VAL A 64 1.87 0.53 -9.64
C VAL A 64 3.41 0.42 -9.56
N SER A 65 3.93 0.06 -8.39
CA SER A 65 5.38 -0.10 -8.21
C SER A 65 5.93 -1.24 -9.07
N ARG A 66 5.27 -2.40 -9.09
CA ARG A 66 5.68 -3.56 -9.91
C ARG A 66 5.66 -3.24 -11.40
N GLU A 67 4.59 -2.62 -11.88
CA GLU A 67 4.47 -2.22 -13.27
C GLU A 67 5.59 -1.26 -13.66
N ARG A 68 5.82 -0.24 -12.83
CA ARG A 68 6.86 0.75 -13.09
C ARG A 68 8.26 0.15 -13.11
N LEU A 69 8.57 -0.78 -12.21
CA LEU A 69 9.84 -1.50 -12.18
C LEU A 69 10.02 -2.33 -13.45
N ALA A 70 9.00 -3.08 -13.87
CA ALA A 70 9.04 -3.89 -15.09
C ALA A 70 9.28 -3.03 -16.34
N GLU A 71 8.70 -1.84 -16.42
CA GLU A 71 9.00 -0.88 -17.50
C GLU A 71 10.46 -0.42 -17.48
N MET A 72 11.00 -0.14 -16.29
CA MET A 72 12.37 0.32 -16.14
C MET A 72 13.39 -0.77 -16.49
N GLU A 73 13.09 -2.03 -16.17
CA GLU A 73 13.88 -3.19 -16.60
C GLU A 73 13.84 -3.36 -18.13
N LYS A 74 12.66 -3.23 -18.75
CA LYS A 74 12.51 -3.28 -20.22
C LYS A 74 13.34 -2.19 -20.92
N LYS A 75 13.41 -1.01 -20.31
CA LYS A 75 14.20 0.13 -20.81
C LYS A 75 15.71 -0.01 -20.50
N GLY A 76 16.12 -1.02 -19.75
CA GLY A 76 17.51 -1.21 -19.32
C GLY A 76 17.99 -0.19 -18.27
N ILE A 77 17.07 0.57 -17.64
CA ILE A 77 17.38 1.53 -16.57
C ILE A 77 17.70 0.77 -15.28
N LEU A 78 16.93 -0.29 -15.01
CA LEU A 78 17.19 -1.19 -13.90
C LEU A 78 17.75 -2.52 -14.42
N PRO A 79 18.68 -3.13 -13.68
CA PRO A 79 19.09 -4.50 -13.97
C PRO A 79 17.87 -5.42 -13.81
N LYS A 80 17.73 -6.39 -14.73
CA LYS A 80 16.73 -7.45 -14.56
C LYS A 80 17.01 -8.18 -13.27
N GLY A 81 16.00 -8.37 -12.43
CA GLY A 81 16.14 -9.10 -11.17
C GLY A 81 16.88 -10.43 -11.38
N ARG A 82 18.00 -10.61 -10.66
CA ARG A 82 18.60 -11.92 -10.44
C ARG A 82 17.83 -12.54 -9.27
N ASN A 83 16.88 -13.42 -9.56
CA ASN A 83 16.40 -14.39 -8.58
C ASN A 83 17.38 -15.54 -8.49
#